data_AF-A0A838IB82-F1
#
_entry.id   AF-A0A838IB82-F1
#
_cell.length_a   1.000
_cell.length_b   1.000
_cell.length_c   1.000
_cell.angle_alpha   90.00
_cell.angle_beta   90.00
_cell.angle_gamma   90.00
#
_symmetry.space_group_name_H-M   'P 1'
#
loop_
_entity.id
_entity.type
_entity.pdbx_description
1 polymer ?
#
loop_
_entity_poly.entity_id
_entity_poly.type
_entity_poly.pdbx_seq_one_letter_code
_entity_poly.pdbx_strand_id
1 'polypeptide(L)'
;MSDSAQWDRMMASMRAAFGAMPGPSSGGHVIELDGVLAAVTPAVPERSLPNSVIYDGEDALIAALPALASAYADIGVLAWTVWVPEHHSRAREALAAVGHVLDATPTAMLADLDEVEAPAPGDPEPNPQPSLDDLARVNDLAYGTGDVFARI
;
A
#
# COMPACT_ATOMS: atom_id res chain seq x y z
N MET A 1 -13.21 -7.45 20.99
CA MET A 1 -13.45 -7.65 19.55
C MET A 1 -12.74 -8.95 19.14
N SER A 2 -13.20 -9.70 18.14
CA SER A 2 -12.47 -10.90 17.69
C SER A 2 -11.31 -10.50 16.78
N ASP A 3 -10.25 -11.31 16.77
CA ASP A 3 -9.08 -11.13 15.89
C ASP A 3 -9.49 -11.04 14.41
N SER A 4 -10.49 -11.82 13.99
CA SER A 4 -11.05 -11.76 12.63
C SER A 4 -11.69 -10.39 12.31
N ALA A 5 -12.44 -9.81 13.26
CA ALA A 5 -13.06 -8.50 13.02
C ALA A 5 -12.02 -7.36 13.03
N GLN A 6 -10.96 -7.48 13.83
CA GLN A 6 -9.82 -6.56 13.79
C GLN A 6 -9.08 -6.65 12.46
N TRP A 7 -8.87 -7.87 11.97
CA TRP A 7 -8.24 -8.13 10.69
C TRP A 7 -9.01 -7.50 9.52
N ASP A 8 -10.33 -7.71 9.46
CA ASP A 8 -11.16 -7.15 8.40
C ASP A 8 -11.12 -5.61 8.39
N ARG A 9 -11.11 -4.98 9.59
CA ARG A 9 -10.96 -3.52 9.72
C ARG A 9 -9.59 -3.02 9.26
N MET A 10 -8.52 -3.76 9.57
CA MET A 10 -7.18 -3.42 9.10
C MET A 10 -7.12 -3.48 7.58
N MET A 11 -7.64 -4.55 6.97
CA MET A 11 -7.67 -4.68 5.51
C MET A 11 -8.51 -3.59 4.84
N ALA A 12 -9.65 -3.20 5.45
CA ALA A 12 -10.43 -2.06 4.99
C ALA A 12 -9.65 -0.74 5.09
N SER A 13 -8.89 -0.54 6.18
CA SER A 13 -8.03 0.64 6.36
C SER A 13 -6.90 0.69 5.33
N MET A 14 -6.26 -0.46 5.06
CA MET A 14 -5.25 -0.58 4.00
C MET A 14 -5.86 -0.27 2.63
N ARG A 15 -7.04 -0.82 2.31
CA ARG A 15 -7.74 -0.53 1.06
C ARG A 15 -8.01 0.97 0.89
N ALA A 16 -8.48 1.64 1.94
CA ALA A 16 -8.70 3.08 1.91
C ALA A 16 -7.40 3.88 1.73
N ALA A 17 -6.35 3.53 2.49
CA ALA A 17 -5.07 4.22 2.43
C ALA A 17 -4.39 4.06 1.06
N PHE A 18 -4.27 2.84 0.55
CA PHE A 18 -3.66 2.57 -0.75
C PHE A 18 -4.54 3.02 -1.92
N GLY A 19 -5.87 3.04 -1.77
CA GLY A 19 -6.77 3.63 -2.77
C GLY A 19 -6.63 5.14 -2.92
N ALA A 20 -6.26 5.85 -1.85
CA ALA A 20 -6.01 7.29 -1.89
C ALA A 20 -4.58 7.64 -2.33
N MET A 21 -3.62 6.73 -2.13
CA MET A 21 -2.19 6.98 -2.32
C MET A 21 -1.79 7.52 -3.71
N PRO A 22 -2.34 7.03 -4.83
CA PRO A 22 -1.98 7.56 -6.15
C PRO A 22 -2.48 8.99 -6.43
N GLY A 23 -3.52 9.44 -5.74
CA GLY A 23 -4.35 10.59 -6.11
C GLY A 23 -3.63 11.91 -6.42
N PRO A 24 -2.57 12.32 -5.72
CA PRO A 24 -1.84 13.57 -6.04
C PRO A 24 -0.79 13.41 -7.15
N SER A 25 -0.41 12.18 -7.49
CA SER A 25 0.72 11.92 -8.40
C SER A 25 0.33 12.04 -9.88
N SER A 26 1.28 12.45 -10.72
CA SER A 26 1.06 12.57 -12.17
C SER A 26 0.71 11.22 -12.79
N GLY A 27 -0.51 11.08 -13.30
CA GLY A 27 -1.02 9.83 -13.88
C GLY A 27 -1.42 8.78 -12.84
N GLY A 28 -1.39 9.13 -11.55
CA GLY A 28 -1.82 8.26 -10.47
C GLY A 28 -3.31 7.94 -10.54
N HIS A 29 -3.65 6.66 -10.41
CA HIS A 29 -5.03 6.20 -10.40
C HIS A 29 -5.14 4.83 -9.72
N VAL A 30 -6.37 4.37 -9.53
CA VAL A 30 -6.66 3.01 -9.06
C VAL A 30 -7.29 2.20 -10.18
N ILE A 31 -6.96 0.91 -10.21
CA ILE A 31 -7.67 -0.09 -11.01
C ILE A 31 -8.51 -0.91 -10.05
N GLU A 32 -9.82 -0.91 -10.26
CA GLU A 32 -10.77 -1.73 -9.51
C GLU A 32 -11.20 -2.93 -10.36
N LEU A 33 -10.98 -4.12 -9.82
CA LEU A 33 -11.49 -5.39 -10.35
C LEU A 33 -12.36 -6.03 -9.26
N ASP A 34 -13.07 -7.10 -9.61
CA ASP A 34 -13.93 -7.80 -8.64
C ASP A 34 -13.13 -8.27 -7.42
N GLY A 35 -13.38 -7.66 -6.27
CA GLY A 35 -12.68 -7.92 -5.01
C GLY A 35 -11.23 -7.44 -4.94
N VAL A 36 -10.72 -6.65 -5.90
CA VAL A 36 -9.31 -6.22 -5.97
C VAL A 36 -9.21 -4.73 -6.25
N LEU A 37 -8.35 -4.04 -5.49
CA LEU A 37 -7.91 -2.68 -5.74
C LEU A 37 -6.40 -2.68 -6.00
N ALA A 38 -5.99 -2.11 -7.12
CA ALA A 38 -4.59 -1.89 -7.45
C ALA A 38 -4.31 -0.39 -7.54
N ALA A 39 -3.43 0.11 -6.67
CA ALA A 39 -2.92 1.46 -6.70
C ALA A 39 -1.83 1.56 -7.77
N VAL A 40 -1.93 2.55 -8.65
CA VAL A 40 -0.98 2.76 -9.75
C VAL A 40 -0.41 4.16 -9.65
N THR A 41 0.91 4.25 -9.47
CA THR A 41 1.63 5.52 -9.32
C THR A 41 2.79 5.59 -10.33
N PRO A 42 2.52 5.98 -11.60
CA PRO A 42 3.53 5.98 -12.66
C PRO A 42 4.67 6.98 -12.45
N ALA A 43 4.52 7.93 -11.53
CA ALA A 43 5.57 8.89 -11.20
C ALA A 43 6.79 8.23 -10.53
N VAL A 44 6.62 7.06 -9.90
CA VAL A 44 7.67 6.25 -9.25
C VAL A 44 7.55 4.77 -9.65
N PRO A 45 7.72 4.45 -10.94
CA PRO A 45 7.44 3.11 -11.47
C PRO A 45 8.37 2.04 -10.90
N GLU A 46 9.53 2.42 -10.38
CA GLU A 46 10.52 1.54 -9.74
C GLU A 46 10.18 1.19 -8.27
N ARG A 47 9.09 1.73 -7.70
CA ARG A 47 8.74 1.56 -6.29
C ARG A 47 7.45 0.75 -6.14
N SER A 48 7.55 -0.36 -5.40
CA SER A 48 6.44 -1.30 -5.22
C SER A 48 5.38 -0.83 -4.22
N LEU A 49 5.73 -0.07 -3.19
CA LEU A 49 4.76 0.33 -2.17
C LEU A 49 3.65 1.25 -2.73
N PRO A 50 3.97 2.30 -3.52
CA PRO A 50 2.96 3.14 -4.19
C PRO A 50 2.25 2.44 -5.36
N ASN A 51 2.74 1.27 -5.77
CA ASN A 51 2.19 0.43 -6.82
C ASN A 51 1.75 -0.90 -6.21
N SER A 52 0.69 -0.90 -5.41
CA SER A 52 0.35 -2.04 -4.56
C SER A 52 -1.09 -2.52 -4.72
N VAL A 53 -1.31 -3.80 -4.43
CA VAL A 53 -2.59 -4.47 -4.59
C VAL A 53 -3.14 -4.92 -3.23
N ILE A 54 -4.40 -4.58 -2.99
CA ILE A 54 -5.23 -5.04 -1.87
C ILE A 54 -6.40 -5.87 -2.44
N TYR A 55 -6.76 -6.95 -1.77
CA TYR A 55 -7.80 -7.87 -2.25
C TYR A 55 -8.64 -8.44 -1.11
N ASP A 56 -9.87 -8.86 -1.41
CA ASP A 56 -10.83 -9.36 -0.42
C ASP A 56 -10.71 -10.87 -0.15
N GLY A 57 -10.25 -11.66 -1.14
CA GLY A 57 -10.06 -13.09 -0.98
C GLY A 57 -9.13 -13.71 -2.04
N GLU A 58 -8.55 -14.87 -1.72
CA GLU A 58 -7.56 -15.51 -2.59
C GLU A 58 -8.06 -15.74 -4.03
N ASP A 59 -9.32 -16.16 -4.19
CA ASP A 59 -9.90 -16.43 -5.51
C ASP A 59 -10.01 -15.16 -6.36
N ALA A 60 -10.38 -14.02 -5.76
CA ALA A 60 -10.44 -12.73 -6.44
C ALA A 60 -9.06 -12.30 -6.92
N LEU A 61 -8.02 -12.41 -6.08
CA LEU A 61 -6.65 -12.11 -6.48
C LEU A 61 -6.21 -13.02 -7.62
N ILE A 62 -6.35 -14.34 -7.47
CA ILE A 62 -5.88 -15.33 -8.44
C ILE A 62 -6.54 -15.10 -9.81
N ALA A 63 -7.84 -14.80 -9.84
CA ALA A 63 -8.56 -14.48 -11.07
C ALA A 63 -8.08 -13.18 -11.71
N ALA A 64 -7.69 -12.18 -10.91
CA ALA A 64 -7.25 -10.87 -11.36
C ALA A 64 -5.78 -10.83 -11.83
N LEU A 65 -4.92 -11.76 -11.40
CA LEU A 65 -3.47 -11.72 -11.65
C LEU A 65 -3.08 -11.46 -13.12
N PRO A 66 -3.67 -12.12 -14.14
CA PRO A 66 -3.31 -11.86 -15.53
C PRO A 66 -3.62 -10.43 -15.97
N ALA A 67 -4.77 -9.89 -15.54
CA ALA A 67 -5.20 -8.53 -15.88
C ALA A 67 -4.31 -7.48 -15.18
N LEU A 68 -3.98 -7.72 -13.91
CA LEU A 68 -3.06 -6.86 -13.14
C LEU A 68 -1.68 -6.82 -13.78
N ALA A 69 -1.13 -7.99 -14.13
CA ALA A 69 0.20 -8.07 -14.76
C ALA A 69 0.24 -7.31 -16.09
N SER A 70 -0.80 -7.45 -16.93
CA SER A 70 -0.91 -6.69 -18.18
C SER A 70 -0.99 -5.20 -17.89
N ALA A 71 -1.86 -4.78 -16.97
CA ALA A 71 -2.08 -3.37 -16.69
C ALA A 71 -0.82 -2.67 -16.18
N TYR A 72 -0.12 -3.25 -15.19
CA TYR A 72 1.14 -2.68 -14.69
C TYR A 72 2.22 -2.61 -15.79
N ALA A 73 2.31 -3.65 -16.63
CA ALA A 73 3.26 -3.67 -17.75
C ALA A 73 2.95 -2.59 -18.81
N ASP A 74 1.68 -2.45 -19.20
CA ASP A 74 1.24 -1.48 -20.20
C ASP A 74 1.47 -0.03 -19.75
N ILE A 75 1.36 0.22 -18.44
CA ILE A 75 1.59 1.53 -17.81
C ILE A 75 3.10 1.81 -17.63
N GLY A 76 3.94 0.78 -17.69
CA GLY A 76 5.39 0.89 -17.51
C GLY A 76 5.83 0.90 -16.04
N VAL A 77 5.00 0.35 -15.14
CA VAL A 77 5.41 0.12 -13.74
C VAL A 77 6.40 -1.04 -13.69
N LEU A 78 7.57 -0.79 -13.11
CA LEU A 78 8.69 -1.73 -13.06
C LEU A 78 8.65 -2.60 -11.80
N ALA A 79 8.02 -2.12 -10.73
CA ALA A 79 7.86 -2.85 -9.48
C ALA A 79 6.48 -2.59 -8.87
N TRP A 80 5.78 -3.65 -8.52
CA TRP A 80 4.50 -3.60 -7.79
C TRP A 80 4.43 -4.75 -6.78
N THR A 81 3.68 -4.56 -5.69
CA THR A 81 3.53 -5.55 -4.61
C THR A 81 2.08 -5.94 -4.37
N VAL A 82 1.88 -7.06 -3.69
CA VAL A 82 0.58 -7.51 -3.19
C VAL A 82 0.70 -7.70 -1.69
N TRP A 83 -0.22 -7.10 -0.94
CA TRP A 83 -0.28 -7.30 0.50
C TRP A 83 -1.01 -8.61 0.79
N VAL A 84 -0.24 -9.66 1.11
CA VAL A 84 -0.75 -11.03 1.26
C VAL A 84 -0.84 -11.41 2.74
N PRO A 85 -2.04 -11.74 3.27
CA PRO A 85 -2.18 -12.30 4.61
C PRO A 85 -1.40 -13.60 4.75
N GLU A 86 -0.76 -13.83 5.91
CA GLU A 86 0.11 -15.02 6.12
C GLU A 86 -0.61 -16.35 5.89
N HIS A 87 -1.91 -16.39 6.18
CA HIS A 87 -2.76 -17.58 6.05
C HIS A 87 -3.26 -17.82 4.60
N HIS A 88 -3.00 -16.92 3.66
CA HIS A 88 -3.39 -17.05 2.25
C HIS A 88 -2.30 -17.77 1.43
N SER A 89 -2.15 -19.08 1.62
CA SER A 89 -1.12 -19.87 0.94
C SER A 89 -1.34 -20.00 -0.57
N ARG A 90 -2.58 -20.09 -1.05
CA ARG A 90 -2.87 -20.23 -2.49
C ARG A 90 -2.53 -18.95 -3.24
N ALA A 91 -2.79 -17.80 -2.63
CA ALA A 91 -2.37 -16.50 -3.16
C ALA A 91 -0.84 -16.43 -3.30
N ARG A 92 -0.09 -16.84 -2.27
CA ARG A 92 1.39 -16.87 -2.29
C ARG A 92 1.92 -17.79 -3.40
N GLU A 93 1.35 -18.98 -3.53
CA GLU A 93 1.73 -19.95 -4.57
C GLU A 93 1.45 -19.41 -5.98
N ALA A 94 0.28 -18.79 -6.19
CA ALA A 94 -0.09 -18.21 -7.48
C ALA A 94 0.81 -17.02 -7.86
N LEU A 95 1.12 -16.15 -6.89
CA LEU A 95 2.06 -15.03 -7.07
C LEU A 95 3.47 -15.53 -7.42
N ALA A 96 3.98 -16.53 -6.70
CA ALA A 96 5.28 -17.12 -6.98
C ALA A 96 5.34 -17.77 -8.37
N ALA A 97 4.26 -18.42 -8.81
CA ALA A 97 4.16 -19.04 -10.13
C ALA A 97 4.27 -18.03 -11.29
N VAL A 98 3.93 -16.76 -11.05
CA VAL A 98 4.06 -15.67 -12.03
C VAL A 98 5.26 -14.76 -11.77
N GLY A 99 6.18 -15.18 -10.89
CA GLY A 99 7.48 -14.53 -10.69
C GLY A 99 7.55 -13.49 -9.57
N HIS A 100 6.49 -13.30 -8.78
CA HIS A 100 6.62 -12.51 -7.56
C HIS A 100 7.51 -13.23 -6.54
N VAL A 101 8.22 -12.42 -5.75
CA VAL A 101 9.02 -12.89 -4.62
C VAL A 101 8.50 -12.24 -3.33
N LEU A 102 8.72 -12.92 -2.20
CA LEU A 102 8.42 -12.34 -0.90
C LEU A 102 9.42 -11.21 -0.61
N ASP A 103 8.92 -9.98 -0.61
CA ASP A 103 9.72 -8.78 -0.36
C ASP A 103 9.95 -8.53 1.14
N ALA A 104 8.86 -8.56 1.93
CA ALA A 104 8.92 -8.33 3.37
C ALA A 104 7.75 -8.99 4.11
N THR A 105 7.91 -9.17 5.43
CA THR A 105 6.87 -9.66 6.36
C THR A 105 6.68 -8.65 7.50
N PRO A 106 6.20 -7.43 7.22
CA PRO A 106 5.96 -6.45 8.27
C PRO A 106 4.85 -6.93 9.21
N THR A 107 5.02 -6.66 10.49
CA THR A 107 3.99 -6.95 11.49
C THR A 107 2.81 -6.01 11.30
N ALA A 108 1.60 -6.57 11.21
CA ALA A 108 0.37 -5.80 11.27
C ALA A 108 0.29 -5.07 12.63
N MET A 109 0.24 -3.74 12.59
CA MET A 109 0.06 -2.91 13.77
C MET A 109 -1.35 -2.34 13.76
N LEU A 110 -2.11 -2.61 14.81
CA LEU A 110 -3.46 -2.10 15.01
C LEU A 110 -3.51 -1.43 16.38
N ALA A 111 -4.19 -0.29 16.44
CA ALA A 111 -4.55 0.38 17.68
C ALA A 111 -5.95 0.96 17.51
N ASP A 112 -6.80 0.82 18.53
CA ASP A 112 -8.03 1.58 18.57
C ASP A 112 -7.67 3.06 18.86
N LEU A 113 -8.32 4.01 18.19
CA LEU A 113 -7.93 5.43 18.25
C LEU A 113 -8.06 6.03 19.66
N ASP A 114 -8.93 5.48 20.50
CA ASP A 114 -9.10 5.84 21.91
C ASP A 114 -8.01 5.29 22.83
N GLU A 115 -7.19 4.35 22.34
CA GLU A 115 -6.01 3.82 23.04
C GLU A 115 -4.72 4.58 22.67
N VAL A 116 -4.77 5.49 21.68
CA VAL A 116 -3.61 6.31 21.29
C VAL A 116 -3.39 7.43 22.30
N GLU A 117 -2.28 7.37 23.03
CA GLU A 117 -1.90 8.40 23.99
C GLU A 117 -1.66 9.75 23.31
N ALA A 118 -2.12 10.83 23.95
CA ALA A 118 -1.81 12.18 23.51
C ALA A 118 -0.31 12.49 23.71
N PRO A 119 0.28 13.38 22.90
CA PRO A 119 1.66 13.83 23.10
C PRO A 119 1.91 14.33 24.53
N ALA A 120 3.09 14.02 25.07
CA ALA A 120 3.47 14.42 26.41
C ALA A 120 3.86 15.92 26.46
N PRO A 121 3.75 16.57 27.63
CA PRO A 121 4.25 17.93 27.78
C PRO A 121 5.74 18.05 27.43
N GLY A 122 6.06 18.87 26.44
CA GLY A 122 7.43 19.08 25.95
C GLY A 122 7.79 18.29 24.70
N ASP A 123 6.89 17.44 24.20
CA ASP A 123 7.05 16.83 22.88
C ASP A 123 7.01 17.91 21.77
N PRO A 124 7.69 17.69 20.63
CA PRO A 124 7.62 18.62 19.51
C PRO A 124 6.18 18.78 19.01
N GLU A 125 5.71 20.02 18.96
CA GLU A 125 4.42 20.34 18.36
C GLU A 125 4.49 20.14 16.83
N PRO A 126 3.59 19.35 16.23
CA PRO A 126 3.49 19.24 14.78
C PRO A 126 3.18 20.61 14.16
N ASN A 127 3.74 20.89 13.00
CA ASN A 127 3.30 22.05 12.21
C ASN A 127 1.81 21.85 11.86
N PRO A 128 0.89 22.74 12.26
CA PRO A 128 -0.54 22.59 11.98
C PRO A 128 -0.88 22.79 10.50
N GLN A 129 0.05 23.29 9.69
CA GLN A 129 -0.10 23.50 8.25
C GLN A 129 1.17 23.03 7.53
N PRO A 130 1.44 21.71 7.50
CA PRO A 130 2.58 21.18 6.79
C PRO A 130 2.38 21.40 5.28
N SER A 131 3.46 21.70 4.57
CA SER A 131 3.46 21.65 3.11
C SER A 131 3.59 20.21 2.61
N LEU A 132 3.15 19.93 1.38
CA LEU A 132 3.43 18.64 0.74
C LEU A 132 4.94 18.42 0.58
N ASP A 133 5.71 19.49 0.35
CA ASP A 133 7.17 19.45 0.27
C ASP A 133 7.81 19.01 1.61
N ASP A 134 7.26 19.47 2.74
CA ASP A 134 7.71 19.03 4.07
C ASP A 134 7.42 17.55 4.28
N LEU A 135 6.21 17.10 3.92
CA LEU A 135 5.80 15.72 4.04
C LEU A 135 6.69 14.81 3.17
N ALA A 136 6.93 15.21 1.92
CA ALA A 136 7.79 14.50 1.00
C ALA A 136 9.22 14.39 1.54
N ARG A 137 9.82 15.52 1.91
CA ARG A 137 11.20 15.56 2.43
C ARG A 137 11.39 14.73 3.68
N VAL A 138 10.44 14.79 4.64
CA VAL A 138 10.54 14.00 5.88
C VAL A 138 10.49 12.51 5.57
N ASN A 139 9.59 12.06 4.71
CA ASN A 139 9.51 10.66 4.33
C ASN A 139 10.74 10.20 3.52
N ASP A 140 11.22 11.02 2.59
CA ASP A 140 12.43 10.69 1.81
C ASP A 140 13.67 10.54 2.70
N LEU A 141 13.80 11.37 3.74
CA LEU A 141 14.84 11.24 4.76
C LEU A 141 14.65 10.01 5.65
N ALA A 142 13.41 9.72 6.08
CA ALA A 142 13.11 8.61 6.98
C ALA A 142 13.35 7.24 6.32
N TYR A 143 12.97 7.10 5.04
CA TYR A 143 13.09 5.85 4.31
C TYR A 143 14.37 5.76 3.45
N GLY A 144 15.16 6.84 3.38
CA GLY A 144 16.36 6.88 2.53
C GLY A 144 16.05 6.74 1.04
N THR A 145 14.88 7.21 0.60
CA THR A 145 14.36 7.00 -0.75
C THR A 145 14.79 8.06 -1.76
N GLY A 146 15.43 9.14 -1.31
CA GLY A 146 15.93 10.20 -2.17
C GLY A 146 14.87 11.24 -2.47
N ASP A 147 14.14 11.07 -3.57
CA ASP A 147 13.10 12.00 -4.06
C ASP A 147 11.77 11.30 -4.39
N VAL A 148 11.59 10.07 -3.91
CA VAL A 148 10.41 9.24 -4.24
C VAL A 148 9.15 9.90 -3.73
N PHE A 149 9.14 10.36 -2.49
CA PHE A 149 7.94 11.00 -1.92
C PHE A 149 7.72 12.40 -2.51
N ALA A 150 8.76 13.08 -2.98
CA ALA A 150 8.61 14.34 -3.72
C ALA A 150 7.96 14.17 -5.11
N ARG A 151 7.89 12.93 -5.62
CA ARG A 151 7.31 12.58 -6.92
C ARG A 151 5.86 12.06 -6.81
N ILE A 152 5.36 11.79 -5.60
CA ILE A 152 4.02 11.28 -5.31
C ILE A 152 3.14 12.43 -4.85
#